data_AF-A0A4V1RVE5-F1
#
_entry.id   AF-A0A4V1RVE5-F1
#
_cell.length_a   1.000
_cell.length_b   1.000
_cell.length_c   1.000
_cell.angle_alpha   90.00
_cell.angle_beta   90.00
_cell.angle_gamma   90.00
#
_symmetry.space_group_name_H-M   'P 1'
#
loop_
_entity.id
_entity.type
_entity.pdbx_description
1 polymer ?
#
loop_
_entity_poly.entity_id
_entity_poly.type
_entity_poly.pdbx_seq_one_letter_code
_entity_poly.pdbx_strand_id
1 'polypeptide(L)'
;MRHPIEKYNQNQAAMLAELPEEQRDYMARMFRIGNATYCYYNRANELSVFKKAIDESAGEEIATPEDLLEWLQKHLNPQQESRSARELLGIYFEEYLDGLPHDGLRQAERERGLDQARRSFPFRRYVLERHDMSMDGLLRMNLSAEDYAFHVECGKPLS
;
A
#
# COMPACT_ATOMS: atom_id res chain seq x y z
N MET A 1 -1.26 5.83 -15.43
CA MET A 1 -2.15 4.87 -14.76
C MET A 1 -3.56 5.44 -14.56
N ARG A 2 -4.60 4.67 -14.88
CA ARG A 2 -6.01 4.99 -14.56
C ARG A 2 -6.33 4.63 -13.10
N HIS A 3 -7.33 5.28 -12.52
CA HIS A 3 -7.83 4.93 -11.20
C HIS A 3 -8.59 3.58 -11.27
N PRO A 4 -8.49 2.69 -10.27
CA PRO A 4 -9.21 1.40 -10.29
C PRO A 4 -10.74 1.54 -10.20
N ILE A 5 -11.24 2.61 -9.57
CA ILE A 5 -12.67 2.92 -9.48
C ILE A 5 -13.06 3.90 -10.61
N GLU A 6 -14.01 3.50 -11.45
CA GLU A 6 -14.34 4.19 -12.71
C GLU A 6 -14.91 5.60 -12.53
N LYS A 7 -15.68 5.84 -11.45
CA LYS A 7 -16.20 7.17 -11.11
C LYS A 7 -15.09 8.23 -11.07
N TYR A 8 -13.90 7.88 -10.58
CA TYR A 8 -12.79 8.83 -10.53
C TYR A 8 -12.14 9.04 -11.90
N ASN A 9 -12.10 8.03 -12.78
CA ASN A 9 -11.64 8.23 -14.16
C ASN A 9 -12.54 9.23 -14.90
N GLN A 10 -13.85 9.14 -14.72
CA GLN A 10 -14.82 10.08 -15.30
C GLN A 10 -14.61 11.51 -14.79
N ASN A 11 -14.46 11.67 -13.47
CA ASN A 11 -14.19 12.97 -12.86
C ASN A 11 -12.85 13.57 -13.32
N GLN A 12 -11.80 12.75 -13.42
CA GLN A 12 -10.48 13.16 -13.91
C GLN A 12 -10.57 13.64 -15.37
N ALA A 13 -11.31 12.93 -16.23
CA ALA A 13 -11.52 13.33 -17.62
C ALA A 13 -12.30 14.64 -17.74
N ALA A 14 -13.37 14.81 -16.95
CA ALA A 14 -14.15 16.05 -16.93
C ALA A 14 -13.28 17.25 -16.49
N MET A 15 -12.50 17.10 -15.40
CA MET A 15 -11.59 18.15 -14.94
C MET A 15 -10.55 18.52 -16.00
N LEU A 16 -9.95 17.53 -16.68
CA LEU A 16 -8.97 17.81 -17.73
C LEU A 16 -9.58 18.55 -18.93
N ALA A 17 -10.86 18.29 -19.26
CA ALA A 17 -11.55 19.00 -20.33
C ALA A 17 -11.81 20.47 -19.99
N GLU A 18 -12.05 20.79 -18.71
CA GLU A 18 -12.33 22.15 -18.23
C GLU A 18 -11.07 22.99 -18.00
N LEU A 19 -9.93 22.36 -17.73
CA LEU A 19 -8.67 23.07 -17.46
C LEU A 19 -8.11 23.79 -18.70
N PRO A 20 -7.43 24.94 -18.52
CA PRO A 20 -6.61 25.55 -19.57
C PRO A 20 -5.56 24.57 -20.11
N GLU A 21 -5.30 24.61 -21.42
CA GLU A 21 -4.40 23.66 -22.09
C GLU A 21 -3.03 23.54 -21.40
N GLU A 22 -2.45 24.67 -20.99
CA GLU A 22 -1.15 24.75 -20.30
C GLU A 22 -1.11 24.00 -18.94
N GLN A 23 -2.27 23.74 -18.32
CA GLN A 23 -2.38 23.09 -17.01
C GLN A 23 -2.75 21.61 -17.11
N ARG A 24 -3.27 21.17 -18.27
CA ARG A 24 -3.79 19.81 -18.46
C ARG A 24 -2.73 18.75 -18.26
N ASP A 25 -1.55 18.95 -18.84
CA ASP A 25 -0.47 17.96 -18.75
C ASP A 25 0.04 17.76 -17.32
N TYR A 26 0.20 18.86 -16.59
CA TYR A 26 0.56 18.83 -15.17
C TYR A 26 -0.50 18.07 -14.36
N MET A 27 -1.78 18.42 -14.52
CA MET A 27 -2.87 17.77 -13.77
C MET A 27 -2.99 16.28 -14.14
N ALA A 28 -2.86 15.93 -15.41
CA ALA A 28 -2.91 14.54 -15.87
C ALA A 28 -1.78 13.71 -15.25
N ARG A 29 -0.57 14.28 -15.12
CA ARG A 29 0.54 13.65 -14.40
C ARG A 29 0.21 13.44 -12.92
N MET A 30 -0.32 14.47 -12.26
CA MET A 30 -0.71 14.37 -10.84
C MET A 30 -1.76 13.28 -10.63
N PHE A 31 -2.74 13.14 -11.53
CA PHE A 31 -3.68 12.03 -11.48
C PHE A 31 -3.00 10.66 -11.63
N ARG A 32 -2.08 10.49 -12.57
CA ARG A 32 -1.38 9.20 -12.75
C ARG A 32 -0.56 8.82 -11.52
N ILE A 33 0.18 9.77 -10.93
CA ILE A 33 0.96 9.57 -9.70
C ILE A 33 0.03 9.27 -8.51
N GLY A 34 -1.04 10.05 -8.35
CA GLY A 34 -2.04 9.86 -7.30
C GLY A 34 -2.73 8.51 -7.41
N ASN A 35 -3.12 8.09 -8.61
CA ASN A 35 -3.74 6.78 -8.86
C ASN A 35 -2.79 5.62 -8.51
N ALA A 36 -1.51 5.73 -8.85
CA ALA A 36 -0.52 4.71 -8.50
C ALA A 36 -0.29 4.62 -6.99
N THR A 37 -0.22 5.78 -6.33
CA THR A 37 -0.10 5.89 -4.87
C THR A 37 -1.34 5.31 -4.17
N TYR A 38 -2.53 5.60 -4.69
CA TYR A 38 -3.79 5.03 -4.19
C TYR A 38 -3.77 3.50 -4.26
N CYS A 39 -3.36 2.92 -5.40
CA CYS A 39 -3.26 1.47 -5.55
C CYS A 39 -2.34 0.82 -4.51
N TYR A 40 -1.20 1.46 -4.19
CA TYR A 40 -0.31 0.98 -3.13
C TYR A 40 -0.99 0.97 -1.75
N TYR A 41 -1.60 2.10 -1.37
CA TYR A 41 -2.28 2.22 -0.08
C TYR A 41 -3.47 1.27 0.03
N ASN A 42 -4.25 1.14 -1.03
CA ASN A 42 -5.35 0.19 -1.09
C ASN A 42 -4.86 -1.23 -0.98
N ARG A 43 -3.75 -1.62 -1.62
CA ARG A 43 -3.20 -2.96 -1.47
C ARG A 43 -2.77 -3.27 -0.03
N ALA A 44 -2.18 -2.30 0.67
CA ALA A 44 -1.88 -2.43 2.11
C ALA A 44 -3.16 -2.49 2.98
N ASN A 45 -4.21 -1.75 2.59
CA ASN A 45 -5.50 -1.71 3.29
C ASN A 45 -6.40 -2.93 3.02
N GLU A 46 -6.35 -3.50 1.81
CA GLU A 46 -7.20 -4.58 1.29
C GLU A 46 -6.80 -5.97 1.81
N LEU A 47 -5.60 -6.12 2.35
CA LEU A 47 -5.29 -7.22 3.27
C LEU A 47 -6.32 -7.19 4.43
N SER A 48 -6.91 -8.33 4.78
CA SER A 48 -8.32 -8.51 5.19
C SER A 48 -8.92 -7.83 6.43
N VAL A 49 -8.28 -6.84 7.04
CA VAL A 49 -8.69 -6.39 8.38
C VAL A 49 -9.60 -5.17 8.39
N PHE A 50 -9.48 -4.27 7.42
CA PHE A 50 -10.30 -3.06 7.41
C PHE A 50 -11.61 -3.20 6.63
N LYS A 51 -11.87 -4.34 5.96
CA LYS A 51 -13.06 -4.48 5.12
C LYS A 51 -14.37 -4.60 5.90
N LYS A 52 -14.32 -4.94 7.19
CA LYS A 52 -15.53 -5.15 8.00
C LYS A 52 -16.29 -3.87 8.39
N ALA A 53 -15.81 -2.68 8.02
CA ALA A 53 -16.38 -1.41 8.48
C ALA A 53 -17.08 -0.56 7.40
N ILE A 54 -17.15 -1.00 6.14
CA ILE A 54 -17.68 -0.15 5.05
C ILE A 54 -18.92 -0.75 4.33
N ASP A 55 -19.15 -2.06 4.36
CA ASP A 55 -20.31 -2.68 3.68
C ASP A 55 -21.33 -3.26 4.66
N GLU A 56 -22.22 -2.41 5.18
CA GLU A 56 -23.53 -2.83 5.70
C GLU A 56 -24.66 -2.63 4.66
N SER A 57 -24.38 -2.22 3.42
CA SER A 57 -25.44 -1.87 2.44
C SER A 57 -25.35 -2.45 1.03
N ALA A 58 -24.45 -3.38 0.71
CA ALA A 58 -24.44 -4.00 -0.62
C ALA A 58 -24.11 -5.50 -0.55
N GLY A 59 -25.12 -6.32 -0.84
CA GLY A 59 -25.01 -7.77 -0.93
C GLY A 59 -24.30 -8.23 -2.20
N GLU A 60 -22.99 -8.03 -2.27
CA GLU A 60 -22.12 -8.79 -3.17
C GLU A 60 -21.18 -9.66 -2.32
N GLU A 61 -21.04 -10.95 -2.67
CA GLU A 61 -20.02 -11.82 -2.10
C GLU A 61 -18.64 -11.28 -2.48
N ILE A 62 -18.12 -10.41 -1.64
CA ILE A 62 -16.74 -9.98 -1.73
C ILE A 62 -15.89 -11.20 -1.37
N ALA A 63 -15.13 -11.70 -2.35
CA ALA A 63 -14.09 -12.71 -2.15
C ALA A 63 -13.38 -12.45 -0.82
N THR A 64 -13.40 -13.45 0.07
CA THR A 64 -12.79 -13.37 1.41
C THR A 64 -11.40 -12.75 1.28
N PRO A 65 -11.17 -11.55 1.85
CA PRO A 65 -9.92 -10.88 1.62
C PRO A 65 -8.80 -11.68 2.29
N GLU A 66 -7.62 -11.67 1.66
CA GLU A 66 -6.45 -12.45 2.04
C GLU A 66 -5.87 -11.95 3.38
N ASP A 67 -5.61 -12.86 4.34
CA ASP A 67 -4.89 -12.53 5.57
C ASP A 67 -3.39 -12.33 5.30
N LEU A 68 -2.69 -11.49 6.08
CA LEU A 68 -1.25 -11.26 5.88
C LEU A 68 -0.43 -12.55 5.94
N LEU A 69 -0.82 -13.53 6.77
CA LEU A 69 -0.17 -14.83 6.82
C LEU A 69 -0.35 -15.61 5.52
N GLU A 70 -1.57 -15.61 4.96
CA GLU A 70 -1.89 -16.28 3.69
C GLU A 70 -1.18 -15.61 2.52
N TRP A 71 -1.17 -14.27 2.49
CA TRP A 71 -0.42 -13.49 1.50
C TRP A 71 1.05 -13.88 1.55
N LEU A 72 1.65 -13.87 2.75
CA LEU A 72 3.05 -14.22 2.92
C LEU A 72 3.30 -15.66 2.45
N GLN A 73 2.48 -16.62 2.85
CA GLN A 73 2.59 -18.02 2.40
C GLN A 73 2.63 -18.16 0.88
N LYS A 74 1.84 -17.39 0.13
CA LYS A 74 1.84 -17.44 -1.35
C LYS A 74 3.06 -16.77 -1.99
N HIS A 75 3.65 -15.79 -1.30
CA HIS A 75 4.77 -14.99 -1.81
C HIS A 75 6.13 -15.48 -1.30
N LEU A 76 6.17 -16.40 -0.34
CA LEU A 76 7.40 -17.08 0.04
C LEU A 76 7.86 -17.98 -1.10
N ASN A 77 9.10 -17.76 -1.55
CA ASN A 77 9.78 -18.71 -2.41
C ASN A 77 10.27 -19.89 -1.56
N PRO A 78 9.73 -21.12 -1.74
CA PRO A 78 10.11 -22.28 -0.92
C PRO A 78 11.60 -22.65 -1.04
N GLN A 79 12.28 -22.18 -2.10
CA GLN A 79 13.71 -22.43 -2.32
C GLN A 79 14.62 -21.44 -1.57
N GLN A 80 14.09 -20.34 -1.04
CA GLN A 80 14.88 -19.30 -0.35
C GLN A 80 14.64 -19.26 1.16
N GLU A 81 13.49 -19.78 1.62
CA GLU A 81 13.00 -19.58 2.98
C GLU A 81 12.88 -20.94 3.69
N SER A 82 13.78 -21.23 4.64
CA SER A 82 13.72 -22.46 5.45
C SER A 82 12.68 -22.40 6.57
N ARG A 83 12.07 -21.23 6.80
CA ARG A 83 11.12 -20.95 7.89
C ARG A 83 9.71 -20.86 7.34
N SER A 84 8.73 -21.23 8.15
CA SER A 84 7.32 -21.03 7.82
C SER A 84 6.95 -19.54 7.83
N ALA A 85 5.91 -19.17 7.09
CA ALA A 85 5.37 -17.81 7.09
C ALA A 85 5.02 -17.28 8.48
N ARG A 86 4.59 -18.15 9.39
CA ARG A 86 4.26 -17.77 10.77
C ARG A 86 5.52 -17.41 11.57
N GLU A 87 6.60 -18.17 11.40
CA GLU A 87 7.88 -17.88 12.05
C GLU A 87 8.49 -16.59 11.53
N LEU A 88 8.42 -16.36 10.21
CA LEU A 88 8.88 -15.13 9.59
C LEU A 88 8.08 -13.92 10.06
N LEU A 89 6.76 -14.01 10.14
CA LEU A 89 5.95 -12.94 10.73
C LEU A 89 6.33 -12.62 12.17
N GLY A 90 6.68 -13.63 12.98
CA GLY A 90 7.20 -13.40 14.33
C GLY A 90 8.51 -12.62 14.35
N ILE A 91 9.45 -12.99 13.47
CA ILE A 91 10.72 -12.27 13.31
C ILE A 91 10.48 -10.83 12.86
N TYR A 92 9.66 -10.65 11.83
CA TYR A 92 9.34 -9.33 11.29
C TYR A 92 8.66 -8.45 12.33
N PHE A 93 7.84 -9.03 13.21
CA PHE A 93 7.19 -8.29 14.27
C PHE A 93 8.17 -7.73 15.29
N GLU A 94 9.14 -8.53 15.75
CA GLU A 94 10.17 -8.01 16.65
C GLU A 94 11.04 -6.93 15.98
N GLU A 95 11.44 -7.14 14.71
CA GLU A 95 12.19 -6.12 13.96
C GLU A 95 11.37 -4.83 13.78
N TYR A 96 10.07 -4.95 13.48
CA TYR A 96 9.15 -3.82 13.38
C TYR A 96 9.07 -3.06 14.70
N LEU A 97 8.92 -3.77 15.82
CA LEU A 97 8.90 -3.16 17.16
C LEU A 97 10.21 -2.41 17.44
N ASP A 98 11.36 -3.01 17.12
CA ASP A 98 12.67 -2.39 17.30
C ASP A 98 12.86 -1.12 16.46
N GLY A 99 12.22 -1.05 15.29
CA GLY A 99 12.20 0.12 14.43
C GLY A 99 11.23 1.25 14.86
N LEU A 100 10.35 1.03 15.84
CA LEU A 100 9.43 2.06 16.30
C LEU A 100 10.17 3.15 17.11
N PRO A 101 9.87 4.45 16.87
CA PRO A 101 10.64 5.57 17.40
C PRO A 101 10.41 5.87 18.89
N HIS A 102 9.34 5.33 19.48
CA HIS A 102 8.93 5.62 20.86
C HIS A 102 8.70 4.35 21.66
N ASP A 103 9.31 4.27 22.85
CA ASP A 103 9.20 3.10 23.74
C ASP A 103 7.76 2.81 24.16
N GLY A 104 6.95 3.84 24.42
CA GLY A 104 5.53 3.67 24.76
C GLY A 104 4.72 3.07 23.61
N LEU A 105 4.98 3.48 22.38
CA LEU A 105 4.34 2.91 21.19
C LEU A 105 4.79 1.46 20.97
N ARG A 106 6.09 1.18 21.18
CA ARG A 106 6.67 -0.15 21.09
C ARG A 106 6.06 -1.09 22.13
N GLN A 107 5.96 -0.66 23.38
CA GLN A 107 5.36 -1.44 24.45
C GLN A 107 3.87 -1.70 24.16
N ALA A 108 3.12 -0.67 23.76
CA ALA A 108 1.71 -0.83 23.41
C ALA A 108 1.50 -1.83 22.26
N GLU A 109 2.31 -1.75 21.21
CA GLU A 109 2.23 -2.72 20.11
C GLU A 109 2.66 -4.13 20.53
N ARG A 110 3.70 -4.26 21.35
CA ARG A 110 4.14 -5.54 21.91
C ARG A 110 3.04 -6.20 22.75
N GLU A 111 2.38 -5.43 23.62
CA GLU A 111 1.26 -5.88 24.44
C GLU A 111 0.05 -6.28 23.58
N ARG A 112 -0.19 -5.56 22.47
CA ARG A 112 -1.24 -5.89 21.50
C ARG A 112 -0.96 -7.22 20.78
N GLY A 113 0.31 -7.52 20.52
CA GLY A 113 0.81 -8.80 20.04
C GLY A 113 0.65 -9.03 18.53
N LEU A 114 1.38 -10.02 18.01
CA LEU A 114 1.49 -10.33 16.58
C LEU A 114 0.12 -10.56 15.90
N ASP A 115 -0.81 -11.24 16.57
CA ASP A 115 -2.11 -11.56 15.99
C ASP A 115 -2.97 -10.33 15.73
N GLN A 116 -2.75 -9.24 16.46
CA GLN A 116 -3.36 -7.95 16.17
C GLN A 116 -2.44 -7.08 15.30
N ALA A 117 -1.13 -7.23 15.40
CA ALA A 117 -0.15 -6.52 14.57
C ALA A 117 -0.33 -6.84 13.08
N ARG A 118 -0.47 -8.12 12.71
CA ARG A 118 -0.74 -8.57 11.32
C ARG A 118 -1.99 -7.94 10.72
N ARG A 119 -2.82 -7.39 11.59
CA ARG A 119 -4.07 -6.73 11.29
C ARG A 119 -3.98 -5.21 11.25
N SER A 120 -2.85 -4.61 11.58
CA SER A 120 -2.65 -3.16 11.50
C SER A 120 -2.03 -2.72 10.19
N PHE A 121 -2.36 -1.51 9.74
CA PHE A 121 -1.78 -0.94 8.53
C PHE A 121 -0.24 -0.79 8.62
N PRO A 122 0.35 -0.27 9.72
CA PRO A 122 1.80 -0.03 9.78
C PRO A 122 2.62 -1.32 9.65
N PHE A 123 2.22 -2.38 10.35
CA PHE A 123 2.96 -3.64 10.29
C PHE A 123 2.77 -4.37 8.95
N ARG A 124 1.58 -4.30 8.33
CA ARG A 124 1.37 -4.83 6.97
C ARG A 124 2.25 -4.13 5.95
N ARG A 125 2.32 -2.81 6.03
CA ARG A 125 3.21 -2.01 5.18
C ARG A 125 4.67 -2.45 5.33
N TYR A 126 5.14 -2.63 6.56
CA TYR A 126 6.49 -3.13 6.85
C TYR A 126 6.78 -4.49 6.18
N VAL A 127 5.87 -5.45 6.30
CA VAL A 127 6.04 -6.79 5.69
C VAL A 127 6.03 -6.71 4.16
N LEU A 128 5.16 -5.89 3.56
CA LEU A 128 5.13 -5.71 2.10
C LEU A 128 6.42 -5.06 1.58
N GLU A 129 6.93 -4.05 2.27
CA GLU A 129 8.19 -3.38 1.91
C GLU A 129 9.39 -4.33 1.99
N ARG A 130 9.38 -5.29 2.92
CA ARG A 130 10.44 -6.31 3.05
C ARG A 130 10.45 -7.33 1.92
N HIS A 131 9.30 -7.64 1.33
CA HIS A 131 9.16 -8.60 0.22
C HIS A 131 9.14 -7.90 -1.15
N ASP A 132 9.97 -6.86 -1.31
CA ASP A 132 10.20 -6.11 -2.55
C ASP A 132 8.95 -5.48 -3.20
N MET A 133 7.90 -5.25 -2.42
CA MET A 133 6.73 -4.50 -2.86
C MET A 133 6.64 -3.15 -2.14
N SER A 134 7.71 -2.36 -2.28
CA SER A 134 7.75 -0.99 -1.74
C SER A 134 6.90 -0.04 -2.58
N MET A 135 6.54 1.10 -1.98
CA MET A 135 5.86 2.18 -2.72
C MET A 135 6.69 2.61 -3.94
N ASP A 136 8.01 2.74 -3.78
CA ASP A 136 8.92 3.08 -4.88
C ASP A 136 8.87 2.06 -6.01
N GLY A 137 8.94 0.77 -5.68
CA GLY A 137 8.83 -0.32 -6.66
C GLY A 137 7.49 -0.28 -7.40
N LEU A 138 6.38 -0.07 -6.69
CA LEU A 138 5.06 0.04 -7.30
C LEU A 138 4.96 1.25 -8.23
N LEU A 139 5.47 2.41 -7.81
CA LEU A 139 5.48 3.61 -8.64
C LEU A 139 6.30 3.40 -9.91
N ARG A 140 7.49 2.79 -9.83
CA ARG A 140 8.31 2.45 -11.01
C ARG A 140 7.59 1.51 -11.98
N MET A 141 6.82 0.54 -11.48
CA MET A 141 6.10 -0.42 -12.33
C MET A 141 4.87 0.20 -13.03
N ASN A 142 4.26 1.22 -12.44
CA ASN A 142 2.94 1.73 -12.87
C ASN A 142 2.96 3.14 -13.47
N LEU A 143 4.07 3.86 -13.34
CA LEU A 143 4.30 5.17 -13.94
C LEU A 143 5.23 5.07 -15.15
N SER A 144 5.14 6.06 -16.04
CA SER A 144 6.19 6.26 -17.04
C SER A 144 7.48 6.72 -16.35
N ALA A 145 8.62 6.56 -17.03
CA ALA A 145 9.91 7.06 -16.52
C ALA A 145 9.88 8.55 -16.19
N GLU A 146 9.18 9.35 -17.00
CA GLU A 146 9.02 10.80 -16.79
C GLU A 146 8.17 11.14 -15.56
N ASP A 147 7.03 10.46 -15.39
CA ASP A 147 6.15 10.70 -14.24
C ASP A 147 6.81 10.22 -12.93
N TYR A 148 7.57 9.12 -12.98
CA TYR A 148 8.37 8.66 -11.84
C TYR A 148 9.49 9.64 -11.50
N ALA A 149 10.25 10.11 -12.49
CA ALA A 149 11.31 11.10 -12.27
C ALA A 149 10.74 12.41 -11.66
N PHE A 150 9.57 12.85 -12.14
CA PHE A 150 8.87 14.00 -11.58
C PHE A 150 8.47 13.77 -10.11
N HIS A 151 7.92 12.60 -9.77
CA HIS A 151 7.58 12.24 -8.39
C HIS A 151 8.81 12.31 -7.47
N VAL A 152 9.94 11.75 -7.91
CA VAL A 152 11.20 11.78 -7.16
C VAL A 152 11.68 13.22 -6.96
N GLU A 153 11.60 14.06 -7.97
CA GLU A 153 12.01 15.48 -7.89
C GLU A 153 11.14 16.25 -6.88
N CYS A 154 9.80 16.08 -6.93
CA CYS A 154 8.89 16.71 -5.99
C CYS A 154 9.07 16.25 -4.53
N GLY A 155 9.61 15.04 -4.33
CA GLY A 155 9.88 14.48 -3.00
C GLY A 155 11.17 14.95 -2.35
N LYS A 156 12.04 15.68 -3.09
CA LYS A 156 13.28 16.22 -2.53
C LYS A 156 12.98 17.38 -1.57
N PRO A 157 13.69 17.47 -0.43
CA PRO A 157 13.58 18.65 0.42
C PRO A 157 13.98 19.90 -0.37
N LEU A 158 13.22 20.98 -0.18
CA LEU A 158 13.56 22.29 -0.73
C LEU A 158 14.93 22.69 -0.18
N SER A 159 15.92 22.79 -1.07
CA SER A 159 17.28 23.25 -0.76
C SER A 159 17.33 24.71 -0.40
#